data_AF-A0A0J7Y144-F1
#
_entry.id   AF-A0A0J7Y144-F1
#
_cell.length_a   1.000
_cell.length_b   1.000
_cell.length_c   1.000
_cell.angle_alpha   90.00
_cell.angle_beta   90.00
_cell.angle_gamma   90.00
#
_symmetry.space_group_name_H-M   'P 1'
#
loop_
_entity.id
_entity.type
_entity.pdbx_description
1 polymer ?
#
loop_
_entity_poly.entity_id
_entity_poly.type
_entity_poly.pdbx_seq_one_letter_code
_entity_poly.pdbx_strand_id
1 'polypeptide(L)' 'MSTNEQGEPFGGWLLKQTGRDDWIGTLAKQAKSDPRFSRATTPDELRKRLQEAGAEGDSFEALDDAEVEWLSA' A
#
# COMPACT_ATOMS: atom_id res chain seq x y z
N MET A 1 14.24 0.04 7.26
CA MET A 1 12.80 -0.23 7.25
C MET A 1 12.14 1.10 7.53
N SER A 2 11.45 1.68 6.54
CA SER A 2 10.74 2.95 6.74
C SER A 2 9.45 2.64 7.51
N THR A 3 9.29 3.27 8.67
CA THR A 3 8.11 3.18 9.54
C THR A 3 7.51 4.57 9.68
N ASN A 4 6.19 4.67 9.88
CA ASN A 4 5.54 5.95 10.16
C ASN A 4 5.86 6.47 11.58
N GLU A 5 5.22 7.56 11.99
CA GLU A 5 5.39 8.19 13.31
C GLU A 5 5.05 7.26 14.48
N GLN A 6 4.23 6.23 14.26
CA GLN A 6 3.90 5.19 15.25
C GLN A 6 4.86 4.00 15.25
N GLY A 7 5.89 3.99 14.39
CA GLY A 7 6.78 2.84 14.22
C GLY A 7 6.15 1.68 13.45
N GLU A 8 5.05 1.91 12.73
CA GLU A 8 4.38 0.89 11.92
C GLU A 8 4.92 0.89 10.47
N PRO A 9 5.31 -0.28 9.91
CA PRO A 9 5.68 -0.39 8.51
C PRO A 9 4.47 -0.22 7.58
N PHE A 10 4.68 0.40 6.41
CA PHE A 10 3.64 0.64 5.42
C PHE A 10 2.87 -0.64 5.06
N GLY A 11 3.55 -1.73 4.73
CA GLY A 11 2.90 -2.99 4.38
C GLY A 11 2.03 -3.56 5.51
N GLY A 12 2.41 -3.35 6.76
CA GLY A 12 1.60 -3.71 7.92
C GLY A 12 0.35 -2.85 8.04
N TRP A 13 0.51 -1.53 7.89
CA TRP A 13 -0.59 -0.57 7.89
C TRP A 13 -1.58 -0.82 6.75
N LEU A 14 -1.09 -1.03 5.53
CA LEU A 14 -1.92 -1.21 4.33
C LEU A 14 -2.82 -2.45 4.46
N LEU A 15 -2.32 -3.54 5.05
CA LEU A 15 -3.14 -4.75 5.28
C LEU A 15 -4.35 -4.51 6.21
N LYS A 16 -4.27 -3.52 7.11
CA LYS A 16 -5.40 -3.13 7.95
C LYS A 16 -6.48 -2.39 7.15
N GLN A 17 -6.12 -1.76 6.03
CA GLN A 17 -7.03 -0.98 5.19
C GLN A 17 -7.93 -1.85 4.29
N THR A 18 -7.78 -3.18 4.30
CA THR A 18 -8.60 -4.11 3.48
C THR A 18 -10.11 -4.02 3.74
N GLY A 19 -10.55 -3.42 4.84
CA GLY A 19 -11.96 -3.19 5.17
C GLY A 19 -12.57 -1.93 4.55
N ARG A 20 -11.79 -1.10 3.86
CA ARG A 20 -12.28 0.14 3.25
C ARG A 20 -13.02 -0.11 1.94
N ASP A 21 -14.00 0.76 1.67
CA ASP A 21 -14.80 0.77 0.44
C ASP A 21 -14.27 1.78 -0.59
N ASP A 22 -13.19 2.49 -0.27
CA ASP A 22 -12.50 3.40 -1.17
C ASP A 22 -11.34 2.72 -1.91
N TRP A 23 -10.65 3.50 -2.74
CA TRP A 23 -9.52 3.07 -3.55
C TRP A 23 -8.31 2.55 -2.76
N ILE A 24 -8.03 3.06 -1.55
CA ILE A 24 -6.98 2.53 -0.67
C ILE A 24 -7.40 1.13 -0.20
N GLY A 25 -8.69 0.94 0.09
CA GLY A 25 -9.24 -0.38 0.39
C GLY A 25 -9.09 -1.38 -0.76
N THR A 26 -9.29 -0.91 -1.99
CA THR A 26 -9.09 -1.72 -3.20
C THR A 26 -7.61 -2.08 -3.39
N LEU A 27 -6.71 -1.11 -3.27
CA LEU A 27 -5.26 -1.33 -3.30
C LEU A 27 -4.81 -2.31 -2.21
N ALA A 28 -5.33 -2.18 -1.00
CA ALA A 28 -5.02 -3.06 0.11
C ALA A 28 -5.48 -4.51 -0.13
N LYS A 29 -6.65 -4.70 -0.74
CA LYS A 29 -7.14 -6.03 -1.15
C LYS A 29 -6.27 -6.66 -2.24
N GLN A 30 -5.83 -5.87 -3.21
CA GLN A 30 -4.90 -6.31 -4.25
C GLN A 30 -3.54 -6.70 -3.64
N ALA A 31 -2.98 -5.84 -2.80
CA ALA A 31 -1.72 -6.10 -2.08
C ALA A 31 -1.81 -7.38 -1.23
N LYS A 32 -2.92 -7.58 -0.48
CA LYS A 32 -3.15 -8.81 0.29
C LYS A 32 -3.20 -10.08 -0.57
N SER A 33 -3.65 -9.96 -1.81
CA SER A 33 -3.75 -11.07 -2.76
C SER A 33 -2.42 -11.36 -3.49
N ASP A 34 -1.47 -10.43 -3.45
CA ASP A 34 -0.14 -10.60 -4.04
C ASP A 34 0.75 -11.46 -3.12
N PRO A 35 1.22 -12.64 -3.57
CA PRO A 35 2.00 -13.56 -2.74
C PRO A 35 3.42 -13.05 -2.41
N ARG A 36 3.90 -12.02 -3.12
CA ARG A 36 5.17 -11.36 -2.86
C ARG A 36 5.01 -10.20 -1.88
N PHE A 37 3.77 -9.77 -1.60
CA PHE A 37 3.49 -8.73 -0.62
C PHE A 37 3.72 -9.25 0.81
N SER A 38 4.38 -8.42 1.61
CA SER A 38 4.71 -8.73 2.98
C SER A 38 4.44 -7.53 3.88
N ARG A 39 4.35 -7.74 5.20
CA ARG A 39 4.20 -6.64 6.16
C ARG A 39 5.36 -5.65 6.14
N ALA A 40 6.52 -6.07 5.64
CA ALA A 40 7.70 -5.23 5.50
C ALA A 40 7.76 -4.50 4.15
N THR A 41 6.82 -4.76 3.24
CA THR A 41 6.80 -4.14 1.91
C THR A 41 6.67 -2.63 2.05
N THR A 42 7.59 -1.92 1.39
CA THR A 42 7.63 -0.45 1.37
C THR A 42 6.71 0.12 0.27
N PRO A 43 6.35 1.41 0.34
CA PRO A 43 5.62 2.07 -0.74
C PRO A 43 6.34 1.95 -2.09
N ASP A 44 7.66 2.13 -2.10
CA ASP A 44 8.50 2.02 -3.31
C ASP A 44 8.46 0.60 -3.92
N GLU A 45 8.56 -0.44 -3.07
CA GLU A 45 8.43 -1.83 -3.54
C GLU A 45 7.04 -2.12 -4.13
N LEU A 46 5.98 -1.57 -3.52
CA LEU A 46 4.63 -1.71 -4.06
C LEU A 46 4.47 -0.92 -5.37
N ARG A 47 5.03 0.29 -5.46
CA ARG A 47 5.03 1.13 -6.66
C ARG A 47 5.67 0.39 -7.84
N LYS A 48 6.83 -0.21 -7.60
CA LYS A 48 7.53 -1.02 -8.61
C LYS A 48 6.68 -2.19 -9.07
N ARG A 49 5.99 -2.88 -8.15
CA ARG A 49 5.10 -3.99 -8.52
C ARG A 49 3.89 -3.55 -9.33
N LEU A 50 3.27 -2.43 -8.97
CA LEU A 50 2.18 -1.85 -9.75
C LEU A 50 2.66 -1.55 -11.18
N GLN A 51 3.87 -1.01 -11.32
CA GLN A 51 4.48 -0.79 -12.63
C GLN A 51 4.74 -2.09 -13.40
N GLU A 52 5.30 -3.11 -12.74
CA GLU A 52 5.55 -4.43 -13.35
C GLU A 52 4.25 -5.16 -13.75
N ALA A 53 3.16 -4.93 -13.02
CA ALA A 53 1.83 -5.46 -13.30
C ALA A 53 1.07 -4.69 -14.39
N GLY A 54 1.60 -3.55 -14.86
CA GLY A 54 0.92 -2.69 -15.82
C GLY A 54 -0.31 -2.00 -15.24
N ALA A 55 -0.28 -1.66 -13.95
CA ALA A 55 -1.37 -0.97 -13.27
C ALA A 55 -1.63 0.43 -13.89
N GLU A 56 -2.87 0.86 -13.80
CA GLU A 56 -3.34 2.14 -14.35
C GLU A 56 -3.00 3.31 -13.41
N GLY A 57 -3.15 4.54 -13.91
CA GLY A 57 -2.85 5.77 -13.17
C GLY A 57 -3.54 5.83 -11.80
N ASP A 58 -4.80 5.41 -11.73
CA ASP A 58 -5.59 5.37 -10.50
C ASP A 58 -4.98 4.48 -9.40
N SER A 59 -4.23 3.44 -9.80
CA SER A 59 -3.53 2.56 -8.83
C SER A 59 -2.32 3.24 -8.20
N PHE A 60 -1.64 4.09 -8.98
CA PHE A 60 -0.53 4.91 -8.46
C PHE A 60 -1.06 6.04 -7.58
N GLU A 61 -2.17 6.66 -7.96
CA GLU A 61 -2.80 7.69 -7.14
C GLU A 61 -3.29 7.13 -5.80
N ALA A 62 -3.93 5.95 -5.81
CA ALA A 62 -4.29 5.25 -4.58
C ALA A 62 -3.08 4.90 -3.69
N LEU A 63 -1.91 4.64 -4.29
CA LEU A 63 -0.67 4.39 -3.55
C LEU A 63 -0.10 5.67 -2.94
N ASP A 64 -0.05 6.76 -3.70
CA ASP A 64 0.39 8.08 -3.21
C ASP A 64 -0.50 8.54 -2.05
N ASP A 65 -1.83 8.41 -2.15
CA ASP A 65 -2.77 8.72 -1.07
C ASP A 65 -2.59 7.80 0.15
N ALA A 66 -2.42 6.49 -0.08
CA ALA A 66 -2.13 5.54 0.99
C ALA A 66 -0.85 5.88 1.74
N GLU A 67 0.19 6.37 1.04
CA GLU A 67 1.46 6.78 1.65
C GLU A 67 1.29 8.01 2.55
N VAL A 68 0.53 9.02 2.09
CA VAL A 68 0.23 10.23 2.88
C VAL A 68 -0.57 9.88 4.14
N GLU A 69 -1.61 9.06 4.01
CA GLU A 69 -2.41 8.59 5.14
C GLU A 69 -1.57 7.76 6.12
N TRP A 70 -0.71 6.88 5.63
CA TRP A 70 0.19 6.08 6.48
C TRP A 70 1.19 6.94 7.25
N LEU A 71 1.79 7.93 6.60
CA LEU A 71 2.73 8.85 7.25
C LEU A 71 2.06 9.68 8.35
N SER A 72 0.76 9.95 8.20
CA SER A 72 -0.04 10.74 9.16
C SER A 72 -0.83 9.90 10.17
N ALA A 73 -0.77 8.57 10.05
CA ALA A 73 -1.48 7.62 10.93
C ALA A 73 -0.71 7.43 12.23
#